data_AF-A0A0F9VS95-F1
#
_entry.id   AF-A0A0F9VS95-F1
#
_cell.length_a   1.000
_cell.length_b   1.000
_cell.length_c   1.000
_cell.angle_alpha   90.00
_cell.angle_beta   90.00
_cell.angle_gamma   90.00
#
_symmetry.space_group_name_H-M   'P 1'
#
loop_
_entity.id
_entity.type
_entity.pdbx_description
1 polymer ?
#
loop_
_entity_poly.entity_id
_entity_poly.type
_entity_poly.pdbx_seq_one_letter_code
_entity_poly.pdbx_strand_id
1 'polypeptide(L)'
;MTQHEAFEFQPILTGRTITLRPLRDSDLESLYAAASDPLIWELHPDPERYQREAFESRYFSGALDSGSALVAIDNANGDIVGCSRYYEWDPVAEEVAIGFTFLARSRWGGATNREMKTLMLDHAFKWARRVWFHIGSDNRRSRRGTEKVGARFSHETQKEINGQVQDYAYYFIDRPPVAPSEVLAFSEKIAREAGALMLAELRRGDGPAEHFKHAGQELVTEADIKADNLICDAIRARFPGHQILAEESAPDLSQLSQSTGPLWVIDPIDGTVNYAHGHQHSAVSIAWLVDGVLQTGVVYNPYNDEMFSAAKGQGANLNGRPIHVAQKTDLRRALFATGFPYIKSDMARLVRRLDVMLTHCADLRRMGSAALDICWVAAGRLDVYYENLSVWDFAAAQLIAIEAGARYGHFLPVPEGVSPVFHNKNILVSNDTLYTKVKDVLLQAEE
;
A
#
# COMPACT_ATOMS: atom_id res chain seq x y z
N MET A 1 -12.06 11.49 12.83
CA MET A 1 -11.53 10.56 13.86
C MET A 1 -11.94 9.16 13.44
N THR A 2 -11.09 8.49 12.68
CA THR A 2 -11.26 7.07 12.36
C THR A 2 -11.16 6.26 13.64
N GLN A 3 -12.13 5.40 13.92
CA GLN A 3 -12.00 4.38 14.95
C GLN A 3 -10.82 3.50 14.56
N HIS A 4 -9.68 3.65 15.22
CA HIS A 4 -8.67 2.60 15.18
C HIS A 4 -9.30 1.37 15.82
N GLU A 5 -9.50 0.31 15.04
CA GLU A 5 -9.95 -0.97 15.57
C GLU A 5 -9.01 -1.40 16.70
N ALA A 6 -9.59 -1.88 17.81
CA ALA A 6 -8.80 -2.39 18.92
C ALA A 6 -7.97 -3.60 18.47
N PHE A 7 -6.75 -3.74 19.00
CA PHE A 7 -5.88 -4.89 18.70
C PHE A 7 -6.60 -6.21 19.02
N GLU A 8 -6.64 -7.13 18.05
CA GLU A 8 -7.27 -8.44 18.24
C GLU A 8 -6.31 -9.38 18.98
N PHE A 9 -6.54 -9.60 20.28
CA PHE A 9 -5.67 -10.45 21.12
C PHE A 9 -5.90 -11.96 20.97
N GLN A 10 -7.07 -12.38 20.47
CA GLN A 10 -7.49 -13.78 20.40
C GLN A 10 -7.84 -14.25 18.98
N PRO A 11 -6.94 -14.08 18.00
CA PRO A 11 -7.20 -14.53 16.64
C PRO A 11 -7.13 -16.06 16.52
N ILE A 12 -7.66 -16.57 15.41
CA ILE A 12 -7.34 -17.91 14.90
C ILE A 12 -6.38 -17.75 13.72
N LEU A 13 -5.15 -18.25 13.88
CA LEU A 13 -4.08 -18.11 12.88
C LEU A 13 -3.69 -19.49 12.35
N THR A 14 -4.00 -19.75 11.09
CA THR A 14 -3.77 -21.06 10.47
C THR A 14 -2.51 -21.04 9.61
N GLY A 15 -1.52 -21.84 9.99
CA GLY A 15 -0.32 -22.10 9.22
C GLY A 15 -0.43 -23.39 8.40
N ARG A 16 0.72 -23.81 7.87
CA ARG A 16 0.88 -25.08 7.15
C ARG A 16 0.83 -26.28 8.10
N THR A 17 1.59 -26.23 9.20
CA THR A 17 1.74 -27.37 10.12
C THR A 17 1.05 -27.17 11.46
N ILE A 18 0.78 -25.92 11.84
CA ILE A 18 0.11 -25.60 13.08
C ILE A 18 -1.03 -24.60 12.90
N THR A 19 -1.96 -24.60 13.84
CA THR A 19 -2.98 -23.56 14.02
C THR A 19 -2.87 -22.98 15.42
N LEU A 20 -2.86 -21.65 15.52
CA LEU A 20 -2.95 -20.92 16.78
C LEU A 20 -4.41 -20.55 17.02
N ARG A 21 -4.91 -20.79 18.23
CA ARG A 21 -6.28 -20.40 18.60
C ARG A 21 -6.39 -20.08 20.09
N PRO A 22 -7.40 -19.31 20.51
CA PRO A 22 -7.54 -18.86 21.90
C PRO A 22 -7.53 -20.00 22.90
N LEU A 23 -6.75 -19.87 23.98
CA LEU A 23 -6.72 -20.80 25.11
C LEU A 23 -8.10 -20.90 25.77
N ARG A 24 -8.46 -22.11 26.21
CA ARG A 24 -9.73 -22.42 26.90
C ARG A 24 -9.44 -23.23 28.17
N ASP A 25 -10.34 -23.16 29.14
CA ASP A 25 -10.25 -23.97 30.37
C ASP A 25 -10.05 -25.46 30.10
N SER A 26 -10.73 -25.99 29.08
CA SER A 26 -10.66 -27.41 28.69
C SER A 26 -9.28 -27.87 28.20
N ASP A 27 -8.35 -26.94 27.93
CA ASP A 27 -7.04 -27.27 27.38
C ASP A 27 -6.01 -27.65 28.43
N LEU A 28 -6.32 -27.48 29.72
CA LEU A 28 -5.37 -27.65 30.82
C LEU A 28 -4.56 -28.94 30.72
N GLU A 29 -5.24 -30.08 30.56
CA GLU A 29 -4.57 -31.37 30.48
C GLU A 29 -3.66 -31.51 29.26
N SER A 30 -4.13 -31.08 28.09
CA SER A 30 -3.39 -31.21 26.83
C SER A 30 -2.21 -30.25 26.78
N LEU A 31 -2.38 -29.02 27.27
CA LEU A 31 -1.31 -28.04 27.33
C LEU A 31 -0.27 -28.41 28.41
N TYR A 32 -0.71 -28.96 29.55
CA TYR A 32 0.20 -29.48 30.57
C TYR A 32 1.03 -30.65 30.02
N ALA A 33 0.43 -31.57 29.27
CA ALA A 33 1.18 -32.66 28.63
C ALA A 33 2.28 -32.15 27.69
N ALA A 34 2.06 -31.03 27.00
CA ALA A 34 3.07 -30.38 26.16
C ALA A 34 4.16 -29.65 26.99
N ALA A 35 3.85 -29.28 28.23
CA ALA A 35 4.67 -28.48 29.14
C ALA A 35 5.43 -29.29 30.20
N SER A 36 5.06 -30.55 30.45
CA SER A 36 5.53 -31.32 31.61
C SER A 36 6.98 -31.82 31.53
N ASP A 37 7.70 -31.55 30.44
CA ASP A 37 9.11 -31.89 30.33
C ASP A 37 9.99 -30.79 30.98
N PRO A 38 10.82 -31.11 32.00
CA PRO A 38 11.61 -30.14 32.73
C PRO A 38 12.62 -29.37 31.85
N LEU A 39 13.11 -29.95 30.75
CA LEU A 39 14.07 -29.27 29.89
C LEU A 39 13.46 -28.08 29.14
N ILE A 40 12.12 -28.01 29.06
CA ILE A 40 11.41 -26.84 28.52
C ILE A 40 11.70 -25.60 29.37
N TRP A 41 11.81 -25.78 30.68
CA TRP A 41 11.89 -24.71 31.65
C TRP A 41 13.29 -24.52 32.25
N GLU A 42 14.24 -25.40 31.95
CA GLU A 42 15.63 -25.37 32.46
C GLU A 42 16.32 -24.01 32.32
N LEU A 43 16.08 -23.29 31.21
CA LEU A 43 16.63 -21.96 30.94
C LEU A 43 15.61 -20.83 31.16
N HIS A 44 14.44 -21.16 31.72
CA HIS A 44 13.40 -20.19 32.02
C HIS A 44 13.59 -19.68 33.46
N PRO A 45 13.31 -18.40 33.71
CA PRO A 45 13.10 -17.84 35.04
C PRO A 45 12.34 -18.62 36.11
N ASP A 46 11.54 -19.61 35.69
CA ASP A 46 10.59 -20.34 36.52
C ASP A 46 10.71 -21.81 36.11
N PRO A 47 11.80 -22.49 36.55
CA PRO A 47 12.16 -23.81 36.05
C PRO A 47 11.23 -24.92 36.54
N GLU A 48 10.38 -24.63 37.53
CA GLU A 48 9.45 -25.58 38.14
C GLU A 48 8.12 -25.72 37.40
N ARG A 49 7.89 -24.96 36.31
CA ARG A 49 6.65 -25.00 35.52
C ARG A 49 6.34 -26.34 34.86
N TYR A 50 7.24 -27.33 34.92
CA TYR A 50 6.90 -28.71 34.54
C TYR A 50 6.06 -29.43 35.60
N GLN A 51 6.08 -28.95 36.84
CA GLN A 51 5.29 -29.53 37.93
C GLN A 51 3.83 -29.09 37.78
N ARG A 52 2.89 -30.01 38.03
CA ARG A 52 1.47 -29.78 37.76
C ARG A 52 0.91 -28.54 38.47
N GLU A 53 1.10 -28.46 39.78
CA GLU A 53 0.58 -27.36 40.59
C GLU A 53 1.18 -26.01 40.19
N ALA A 54 2.49 -25.97 39.94
CA ALA A 54 3.19 -24.78 39.46
C ALA A 54 2.69 -24.35 38.07
N PHE A 55 2.51 -25.30 37.14
CA PHE A 55 1.99 -25.02 35.81
C PHE A 55 0.59 -24.41 35.87
N GLU A 56 -0.30 -25.04 36.61
CA GLU A 56 -1.71 -24.65 36.71
C GLU A 56 -1.85 -23.26 37.36
N SER A 57 -1.22 -23.06 38.52
CA SER A 57 -1.34 -21.82 39.29
C SER A 57 -0.53 -20.65 38.72
N ARG A 58 0.68 -20.90 38.18
CA ARG A 58 1.62 -19.82 37.79
C ARG A 58 1.67 -19.54 36.29
N TYR A 59 1.24 -20.49 35.44
CA TYR A 59 1.26 -20.34 33.99
C TYR A 59 -0.15 -20.37 33.38
N PHE A 60 -0.91 -21.45 33.61
CA PHE A 60 -2.20 -21.66 32.95
C PHE A 60 -3.25 -20.61 33.35
N SER A 61 -3.47 -20.41 34.66
CA SER A 61 -4.41 -19.39 35.14
C SER A 61 -4.05 -18.01 34.58
N GLY A 62 -2.79 -17.60 34.72
CA GLY A 62 -2.32 -16.30 34.21
C GLY A 62 -2.35 -16.16 32.68
N ALA A 63 -2.36 -17.26 31.92
CA ALA A 63 -2.54 -17.25 30.47
C ALA A 63 -4.01 -17.15 30.08
N LEU A 64 -4.90 -17.81 30.83
CA LEU A 64 -6.34 -17.73 30.62
C LEU A 64 -6.89 -16.35 31.01
N ASP A 65 -6.51 -15.87 32.21
CA ASP A 65 -6.91 -14.57 32.76
C ASP A 65 -6.43 -13.39 31.90
N SER A 66 -5.35 -13.57 31.13
CA SER A 66 -4.84 -12.50 30.26
C SER A 66 -5.74 -12.23 29.06
N GLY A 67 -6.65 -13.15 28.71
CA GLY A 67 -7.52 -13.01 27.54
C GLY A 67 -6.75 -12.86 26.23
N SER A 68 -5.51 -13.38 26.14
CA SER A 68 -4.61 -13.15 25.00
C SER A 68 -3.72 -14.33 24.63
N ALA A 69 -3.82 -15.43 25.39
CA ALA A 69 -3.06 -16.64 25.13
C ALA A 69 -3.64 -17.44 23.98
N LEU A 70 -2.75 -17.95 23.13
CA LEU A 70 -3.02 -18.81 22.01
C LEU A 70 -2.27 -20.13 22.20
N VAL A 71 -2.99 -21.25 22.14
CA VAL A 71 -2.34 -22.56 22.06
C VAL A 71 -1.97 -22.86 20.62
N ALA A 72 -0.91 -23.63 20.44
CA ALA A 72 -0.48 -24.14 19.15
C ALA A 72 -0.92 -25.58 18.98
N ILE A 73 -1.69 -25.85 17.95
CA ILE A 73 -2.25 -27.16 17.63
C ILE A 73 -1.53 -27.68 16.39
N ASP A 74 -1.07 -28.93 16.41
CA ASP A 74 -0.58 -29.59 15.20
C ASP A 74 -1.74 -29.97 14.28
N ASN A 75 -1.69 -29.52 13.03
CA ASN A 75 -2.77 -29.71 12.06
C ASN A 75 -2.96 -31.17 11.62
N ALA A 76 -1.94 -32.02 11.77
CA ALA A 76 -1.97 -33.42 11.34
C ALA A 76 -2.68 -34.33 12.35
N ASN A 77 -2.59 -34.03 13.64
CA ASN A 77 -3.13 -34.91 14.69
C ASN A 77 -4.02 -34.20 15.73
N GLY A 78 -4.07 -32.87 15.74
CA GLY A 78 -4.89 -32.10 16.68
C GLY A 78 -4.28 -31.91 18.08
N ASP A 79 -3.05 -32.35 18.30
CA ASP A 79 -2.39 -32.23 19.60
C ASP A 79 -1.99 -30.78 19.89
N ILE A 80 -2.14 -30.35 21.14
CA ILE A 80 -1.52 -29.11 21.61
C ILE A 80 -0.01 -29.33 21.77
N VAL A 81 0.78 -28.51 21.09
CA VAL A 81 2.24 -28.62 21.04
C VAL A 81 2.95 -27.39 21.61
N GLY A 82 2.22 -26.41 22.14
CA GLY A 82 2.78 -25.24 22.80
C GLY A 82 1.78 -24.12 23.03
N CYS A 83 2.28 -22.98 23.48
CA CYS A 83 1.50 -21.77 23.77
C CYS A 83 2.35 -20.52 23.54
N SER A 84 1.71 -19.40 23.23
CA SER A 84 2.28 -18.06 23.18
C SER A 84 1.18 -17.03 23.44
N ARG A 85 1.52 -15.76 23.67
CA ARG A 85 0.50 -14.72 23.87
C ARG A 85 0.96 -13.33 23.41
N TYR A 86 -0.03 -12.49 23.09
CA TYR A 86 0.15 -11.04 22.94
C TYR A 86 -0.03 -10.35 24.30
N TYR A 87 0.69 -9.26 24.54
CA TYR A 87 0.54 -8.42 25.74
C TYR A 87 1.18 -7.05 25.51
N GLU A 88 0.96 -6.10 26.43
CA GLU A 88 1.56 -4.75 26.39
C GLU A 88 1.28 -4.01 25.06
N TRP A 89 0.03 -4.02 24.56
CA TRP A 89 -0.38 -3.19 23.41
C TRP A 89 -0.38 -1.71 23.80
N ASP A 90 0.41 -0.91 23.11
CA ASP A 90 0.41 0.54 23.15
C ASP A 90 -0.18 1.09 21.84
N PRO A 91 -1.42 1.62 21.85
CA PRO A 91 -2.06 2.16 20.65
C PRO A 91 -1.46 3.49 20.17
N VAL A 92 -0.69 4.20 21.01
CA VAL A 92 -0.06 5.47 20.63
C VAL A 92 1.27 5.22 19.95
N ALA A 93 2.08 4.31 20.50
CA ALA A 93 3.35 3.92 19.91
C ALA A 93 3.22 2.89 18.78
N GLU A 94 2.04 2.26 18.67
CA GLU A 94 1.74 1.11 17.82
C GLU A 94 2.69 -0.05 18.10
N GLU A 95 2.85 -0.41 19.37
CA GLU A 95 3.78 -1.46 19.79
C GLU A 95 3.05 -2.56 20.57
N VAL A 96 3.36 -3.82 20.30
CA VAL A 96 2.82 -4.98 21.04
C VAL A 96 3.94 -5.95 21.37
N ALA A 97 3.82 -6.72 22.45
CA ALA A 97 4.76 -7.78 22.77
C ALA A 97 4.22 -9.17 22.45
N ILE A 98 5.11 -10.07 22.02
CA ILE A 98 4.86 -11.52 21.89
C ILE A 98 5.80 -12.26 22.85
N GLY A 99 5.26 -13.21 23.60
CA GLY A 99 6.05 -13.93 24.59
C GLY A 99 5.28 -14.99 25.35
N PHE A 100 5.83 -15.38 26.50
CA PHE A 100 5.39 -16.57 27.27
C PHE A 100 5.40 -17.85 26.42
N THR A 101 6.20 -17.84 25.35
CA THR A 101 6.21 -18.87 24.33
C THR A 101 6.94 -20.11 24.82
N PHE A 102 6.29 -21.26 24.71
CA PHE A 102 6.96 -22.56 24.80
C PHE A 102 6.44 -23.52 23.74
N LEU A 103 7.27 -24.51 23.42
CA LEU A 103 6.92 -25.62 22.55
C LEU A 103 7.34 -26.93 23.23
N ALA A 104 6.54 -27.97 23.03
CA ALA A 104 6.89 -29.33 23.36
C ALA A 104 8.23 -29.70 22.70
N ARG A 105 9.05 -30.49 23.40
CA ARG A 105 10.39 -30.88 22.92
C ARG A 105 10.39 -31.58 21.57
N SER A 106 9.33 -32.31 21.25
CA SER A 106 9.13 -32.97 19.95
C SER A 106 9.16 -31.99 18.77
N ARG A 107 8.98 -30.68 19.02
CA ARG A 107 8.99 -29.62 17.99
C ARG A 107 10.28 -28.78 17.99
N TRP A 108 11.25 -29.10 18.84
CA TRP A 108 12.50 -28.35 18.90
C TRP A 108 13.41 -28.66 17.71
N GLY A 109 14.17 -27.66 17.29
CA GLY A 109 15.07 -27.78 16.13
C GLY A 109 14.36 -27.77 14.77
N GLY A 110 13.03 -27.85 14.75
CA GLY A 110 12.21 -27.78 13.53
C GLY A 110 11.78 -26.36 13.14
N ALA A 111 10.80 -26.29 12.23
CA ALA A 111 10.25 -25.04 11.72
C ALA A 111 9.10 -24.46 12.58
N THR A 112 8.52 -25.24 13.50
CA THR A 112 7.30 -24.89 14.24
C THR A 112 7.40 -23.55 14.99
N ASN A 113 8.52 -23.27 15.66
CA ASN A 113 8.69 -21.99 16.37
C ASN A 113 8.76 -20.80 15.41
N ARG A 114 9.41 -20.99 14.26
CA ARG A 114 9.48 -19.95 13.23
C ARG A 114 8.09 -19.71 12.67
N GLU A 115 7.37 -20.76 12.29
CA GLU A 115 6.01 -20.69 11.78
C GLU A 115 5.05 -20.00 12.75
N MET A 116 5.07 -20.38 14.04
CA MET A 116 4.28 -19.74 15.09
C MET A 116 4.56 -18.24 15.18
N LYS A 117 5.84 -17.86 15.27
CA LYS A 117 6.22 -16.44 15.37
C LYS A 117 5.86 -15.68 14.10
N THR A 118 6.02 -16.27 12.92
CA THR A 118 5.61 -15.68 11.65
C THR A 118 4.11 -15.41 11.64
N LEU A 119 3.28 -16.41 11.95
CA LEU A 119 1.82 -16.22 12.07
C LEU A 119 1.46 -15.08 13.02
N MET A 120 2.09 -15.06 14.20
CA MET A 120 1.80 -14.03 15.18
C MET A 120 2.29 -12.63 14.80
N LEU A 121 3.44 -12.53 14.12
CA LEU A 121 3.98 -11.28 13.60
C LEU A 121 3.11 -10.74 12.46
N ASP A 122 2.71 -11.57 11.51
CA ASP A 122 1.83 -11.20 10.40
C ASP A 122 0.50 -10.64 10.89
N HIS A 123 -0.05 -11.24 11.94
CA HIS A 123 -1.23 -10.71 12.62
C HIS A 123 -0.94 -9.39 13.32
N ALA A 124 0.09 -9.34 14.19
CA ALA A 124 0.42 -8.13 14.95
C ALA A 124 0.68 -6.93 14.05
N PHE A 125 1.35 -7.12 12.92
CA PHE A 125 1.68 -6.07 11.96
C PHE A 125 0.48 -5.56 11.14
N LYS A 126 -0.75 -6.03 11.37
CA LYS A 126 -1.95 -5.30 10.92
C LYS A 126 -2.19 -4.03 11.73
N TRP A 127 -1.73 -3.99 13.00
CA TRP A 127 -1.90 -2.85 13.90
C TRP A 127 -0.58 -2.23 14.33
N ALA A 128 0.39 -3.05 14.73
CA ALA A 128 1.64 -2.60 15.34
C ALA A 128 2.69 -2.18 14.30
N ARG A 129 3.37 -1.06 14.53
CA ARG A 129 4.61 -0.67 13.83
C ARG A 129 5.81 -1.49 14.34
N ARG A 130 5.77 -1.92 15.60
CA ARG A 130 6.84 -2.70 16.22
C ARG A 130 6.29 -3.82 17.10
N VAL A 131 6.96 -4.96 17.06
CA VAL A 131 6.70 -6.09 17.95
C VAL A 131 7.90 -6.33 18.86
N TRP A 132 7.67 -6.38 20.17
CA TRP A 132 8.66 -6.66 21.20
C TRP A 132 8.68 -8.12 21.62
N PHE A 133 9.84 -8.56 22.08
CA PHE A 133 10.04 -9.85 22.74
C PHE A 133 10.85 -9.63 24.02
N HIS A 134 10.28 -10.05 25.15
CA HIS A 134 10.94 -9.99 26.46
C HIS A 134 11.42 -11.38 26.83
N ILE A 135 12.74 -11.55 26.97
CA ILE A 135 13.37 -12.84 27.16
C ILE A 135 14.32 -12.75 28.34
N GLY A 136 14.23 -13.65 29.33
CA GLY A 136 15.21 -13.69 30.42
C GLY A 136 16.64 -13.76 29.87
N SER A 137 17.56 -12.93 30.39
CA SER A 137 18.87 -12.69 29.77
C SER A 137 19.70 -13.97 29.57
N ASP A 138 19.55 -14.95 30.48
CA ASP A 138 20.24 -16.25 30.40
C ASP A 138 19.58 -17.26 29.45
N ASN A 139 18.37 -16.99 28.96
CA ASN A 139 17.65 -17.88 28.05
C ASN A 139 18.19 -17.79 26.62
N ARG A 140 19.42 -18.27 26.42
CA ARG A 140 20.13 -18.27 25.13
C ARG A 140 19.35 -18.98 24.02
N ARG A 141 18.53 -19.98 24.36
CA ARG A 141 17.69 -20.72 23.40
C ARG A 141 16.62 -19.80 22.81
N SER A 142 15.90 -19.09 23.66
CA SER A 142 14.86 -18.16 23.23
C SER A 142 15.46 -16.95 22.50
N ARG A 143 16.57 -16.38 22.99
CA ARG A 143 17.32 -15.30 22.32
C ARG A 143 17.67 -15.67 20.87
N ARG A 144 18.35 -16.81 20.68
CA ARG A 144 18.69 -17.32 19.34
C ARG A 144 17.46 -17.61 18.48
N GLY A 145 16.39 -18.14 19.08
CA GLY A 145 15.13 -18.41 18.38
C GLY A 145 14.43 -17.13 17.90
N THR A 146 14.57 -16.03 18.64
CA THR A 146 14.02 -14.71 18.32
C THR A 146 14.89 -13.96 17.30
N GLU A 147 16.22 -14.04 17.41
CA GLU A 147 17.16 -13.50 16.41
C GLU A 147 16.98 -14.17 15.04
N LYS A 148 16.73 -15.50 15.01
CA LYS A 148 16.46 -16.24 13.76
C LYS A 148 15.20 -15.83 13.01
N VAL A 149 14.29 -15.10 13.64
CA VAL A 149 13.09 -14.54 12.99
C VAL A 149 13.26 -13.05 12.64
N GLY A 150 14.49 -12.52 12.75
CA GLY A 150 14.82 -11.15 12.35
C GLY A 150 14.77 -10.12 13.47
N ALA A 151 14.58 -10.53 14.73
CA ALA A 151 14.54 -9.61 15.85
C ALA A 151 15.92 -9.03 16.18
N ARG A 152 15.94 -7.72 16.43
CA ARG A 152 17.14 -6.97 16.83
C ARG A 152 17.15 -6.76 18.33
N PHE A 153 18.30 -6.98 18.95
CA PHE A 153 18.52 -6.64 20.35
C PHE A 153 18.40 -5.12 20.56
N SER A 154 17.75 -4.71 21.64
CA SER A 154 17.63 -3.30 22.04
C SER A 154 18.44 -3.02 23.30
N HIS A 155 18.07 -3.62 24.43
CA HIS A 155 18.69 -3.39 25.74
C HIS A 155 18.40 -4.56 26.70
N GLU A 156 19.05 -4.55 27.87
CA GLU A 156 18.67 -5.39 29.02
C GLU A 156 18.17 -4.51 30.16
N THR A 157 17.15 -4.96 30.90
CA THR A 157 16.65 -4.29 32.12
C THR A 157 16.18 -5.32 33.15
N GLN A 158 16.07 -4.88 34.39
CA GLN A 158 15.60 -5.69 35.51
C GLN A 158 14.08 -5.61 35.64
N LYS A 159 13.42 -6.76 35.69
CA LYS A 159 12.01 -6.88 36.08
C LYS A 159 11.90 -7.61 37.40
N GLU A 160 11.05 -7.09 38.29
CA GLU A 160 10.62 -7.82 39.47
C GLU A 160 9.43 -8.71 39.09
N ILE A 161 9.60 -10.02 39.23
CA ILE A 161 8.55 -11.01 38.97
C ILE A 161 8.46 -11.90 40.21
N ASN A 162 7.29 -11.93 40.84
CA ASN A 162 7.04 -12.70 42.06
C ASN A 162 8.05 -12.39 43.21
N GLY A 163 8.46 -11.13 43.35
CA GLY A 163 9.41 -10.69 44.38
C GLY A 163 10.88 -11.03 44.09
N GLN A 164 11.19 -11.56 42.91
CA GLN A 164 12.57 -11.78 42.45
C GLN A 164 12.92 -10.82 41.33
N VAL A 165 14.05 -10.14 41.47
CA VAL A 165 14.62 -9.29 40.43
C VAL A 165 15.34 -10.16 39.43
N GLN A 166 15.04 -9.97 38.15
CA GLN A 166 15.59 -10.79 37.09
C GLN A 166 15.89 -9.96 35.84
N ASP A 167 17.03 -10.25 35.23
CA ASP A 167 17.47 -9.57 34.02
C ASP A 167 16.71 -10.10 32.79
N TYR A 168 16.18 -9.17 32.00
CA TYR A 168 15.49 -9.42 30.75
C TYR A 168 16.17 -8.70 29.60
N ALA A 169 16.40 -9.43 28.51
CA ALA A 169 16.81 -8.90 27.22
C ALA A 169 15.59 -8.58 26.35
N TYR A 170 15.60 -7.38 25.79
CA TYR A 170 14.55 -6.83 24.95
C TYR A 170 14.99 -6.91 23.49
N TYR A 171 14.15 -7.55 22.69
CA TYR A 171 14.32 -7.65 21.25
C TYR A 171 13.10 -7.07 20.55
N PHE A 172 13.28 -6.55 19.34
CA PHE A 172 12.17 -6.02 18.56
C PHE A 172 12.28 -6.35 17.07
N ILE A 173 11.13 -6.39 16.41
CA ILE A 173 11.00 -6.42 14.95
C ILE A 173 10.11 -5.23 14.56
N ASP A 174 10.59 -4.38 13.66
CA ASP A 174 9.76 -3.36 13.03
C ASP A 174 8.98 -4.00 11.88
N ARG A 175 7.75 -3.53 11.63
CA ARG A 175 6.97 -3.92 10.46
C ARG A 175 7.85 -3.75 9.21
N PRO A 176 8.05 -4.80 8.40
CA PRO A 176 8.85 -4.67 7.19
C PRO A 176 8.19 -3.65 6.26
N PRO A 177 8.99 -2.83 5.53
CA PRO A 177 8.43 -1.96 4.51
C PRO A 177 7.73 -2.83 3.46
N VAL A 178 6.55 -2.41 3.01
CA VAL A 178 5.84 -3.11 1.94
C VAL A 178 6.67 -2.99 0.66
N ALA A 179 6.96 -4.13 0.03
CA ALA A 179 7.76 -4.14 -1.18
C ALA A 179 6.98 -3.48 -2.34
N PRO A 180 7.59 -2.57 -3.14
CA PRO A 180 6.93 -1.97 -4.29
C PRO A 180 6.36 -2.99 -5.28
N SER A 181 6.99 -4.16 -5.44
CA SER A 181 6.47 -5.24 -6.30
C SER A 181 5.16 -5.84 -5.80
N GLU A 182 5.00 -5.95 -4.48
CA GLU A 182 3.76 -6.43 -3.86
C GLU A 182 2.64 -5.41 -4.04
N VAL A 183 2.94 -4.13 -3.82
CA VAL A 183 2.00 -3.03 -4.04
C VAL A 183 1.59 -2.96 -5.51
N LEU A 184 2.55 -3.06 -6.44
CA LEU A 184 2.28 -3.02 -7.87
C LEU A 184 1.32 -4.14 -8.28
N ALA A 185 1.58 -5.38 -7.87
CA ALA A 185 0.73 -6.53 -8.18
C ALA A 185 -0.67 -6.37 -7.59
N PHE A 186 -0.78 -5.81 -6.39
CA PHE A 186 -2.06 -5.48 -5.78
C PHE A 186 -2.81 -4.39 -6.57
N SER A 187 -2.13 -3.30 -6.95
CA SER A 187 -2.69 -2.20 -7.74
C SER A 187 -3.19 -2.67 -9.11
N GLU A 188 -2.43 -3.51 -9.82
CA GLU A 188 -2.84 -4.07 -11.10
C GLU A 188 -4.11 -4.94 -10.97
N LYS A 189 -4.20 -5.73 -9.89
CA LYS A 189 -5.37 -6.56 -9.61
C LYS A 189 -6.61 -5.69 -9.38
N ILE A 190 -6.54 -4.72 -8.47
CA ILE A 190 -7.71 -3.88 -8.14
C ILE A 190 -8.12 -2.97 -9.31
N ALA A 191 -7.16 -2.50 -10.11
CA ALA A 191 -7.47 -1.73 -11.32
C ALA A 191 -8.24 -2.57 -12.35
N ARG A 192 -7.91 -3.87 -12.49
CA ARG A 192 -8.69 -4.79 -13.33
C ARG A 192 -10.10 -5.01 -12.81
N GLU A 193 -10.27 -5.16 -11.49
CA GLU A 193 -11.58 -5.32 -10.85
C GLU A 193 -12.45 -4.07 -11.04
N ALA A 194 -11.89 -2.87 -10.83
CA ALA A 194 -12.56 -1.60 -11.10
C ALA A 194 -12.90 -1.43 -12.59
N GLY A 195 -11.98 -1.75 -13.50
CA GLY A 195 -12.24 -1.69 -14.94
C GLY A 195 -13.32 -2.69 -15.40
N ALA A 196 -13.39 -3.88 -14.80
CA ALA A 196 -14.48 -4.82 -15.05
C ALA A 196 -15.83 -4.26 -14.58
N LEU A 197 -15.85 -3.55 -13.45
CA LEU A 197 -17.02 -2.85 -12.94
C LEU A 197 -17.47 -1.75 -13.92
N MET A 198 -16.55 -0.91 -14.40
CA MET A 198 -16.84 0.12 -15.41
C MET A 198 -17.57 -0.45 -16.63
N LEU A 199 -17.07 -1.57 -17.17
CA LEU A 199 -17.66 -2.24 -18.33
C LEU A 199 -19.03 -2.88 -18.01
N ALA A 200 -19.21 -3.41 -16.80
CA ALA A 200 -20.47 -4.00 -16.38
C ALA A 200 -21.58 -2.94 -16.27
N GLU A 201 -21.27 -1.77 -15.72
CA GLU A 201 -22.20 -0.65 -15.59
C GLU A 201 -22.62 -0.10 -16.96
N LEU A 202 -21.69 0.04 -17.92
CA LEU A 202 -22.04 0.44 -19.29
C LEU A 202 -23.01 -0.53 -20.00
N ARG A 203 -22.99 -1.81 -19.64
CA ARG A 203 -23.84 -2.85 -20.25
C ARG A 203 -25.25 -2.93 -19.66
N ARG A 204 -25.56 -2.21 -18.57
CA ARG A 204 -26.88 -2.28 -17.90
C ARG A 204 -28.06 -1.74 -18.73
N GLY A 205 -27.82 -1.12 -19.88
CA GLY A 205 -28.85 -0.83 -20.88
C GLY A 205 -29.57 0.52 -20.76
N ASP A 206 -29.42 1.22 -19.63
CA ASP A 206 -30.01 2.55 -19.39
C ASP A 206 -29.03 3.71 -19.67
N GLY A 207 -27.83 3.39 -20.16
CA GLY A 207 -26.70 4.34 -20.15
C GLY A 207 -26.15 4.55 -18.74
N PRO A 208 -24.95 5.14 -18.59
CA PRO A 208 -24.42 5.48 -17.28
C PRO A 208 -25.30 6.54 -16.61
N ALA A 209 -25.71 6.30 -15.36
CA ALA A 209 -26.46 7.28 -14.59
C ALA A 209 -25.57 8.50 -14.30
N GLU A 210 -25.98 9.67 -14.79
CA GLU A 210 -25.24 10.92 -14.67
C GLU A 210 -25.63 11.67 -13.38
N HIS A 211 -24.64 12.03 -12.59
CA HIS A 211 -24.73 12.98 -11.50
C HIS A 211 -23.76 14.15 -11.76
N PHE A 212 -24.00 15.29 -11.11
CA PHE A 212 -23.10 16.43 -11.24
C PHE A 212 -22.63 16.93 -9.87
N LYS A 213 -21.32 17.14 -9.74
CA LYS A 213 -20.68 17.82 -8.61
C LYS A 213 -20.51 19.32 -8.91
N HIS A 214 -20.05 20.07 -7.91
CA HIS A 214 -19.76 21.50 -8.01
C HIS A 214 -20.89 22.34 -8.65
N ALA A 215 -22.12 22.17 -8.15
CA ALA A 215 -23.30 22.90 -8.62
C ALA A 215 -23.60 22.72 -10.13
N GLY A 216 -23.31 21.54 -10.70
CA GLY A 216 -23.68 21.20 -12.08
C GLY A 216 -22.54 21.29 -13.10
N GLN A 217 -21.30 21.46 -12.66
CA GLN A 217 -20.16 21.75 -13.56
C GLN A 217 -19.29 20.55 -13.88
N GLU A 218 -19.28 19.52 -13.02
CA GLU A 218 -18.43 18.35 -13.15
C GLU A 218 -19.27 17.09 -13.12
N LEU A 219 -19.12 16.26 -14.15
CA LEU A 219 -19.90 15.04 -14.33
C LEU A 219 -19.27 13.92 -13.50
N VAL A 220 -20.09 13.19 -12.74
CA VAL A 220 -19.72 11.97 -12.04
C VAL A 220 -20.78 10.91 -12.31
N THR A 221 -20.41 9.65 -12.50
CA THR A 221 -21.38 8.57 -12.70
C THR A 221 -21.45 7.64 -11.50
N GLU A 222 -22.50 6.80 -11.44
CA GLU A 222 -22.54 5.71 -10.44
C GLU A 222 -21.31 4.78 -10.53
N ALA A 223 -20.71 4.64 -11.71
CA ALA A 223 -19.54 3.80 -11.90
C ALA A 223 -18.31 4.39 -11.20
N ASP A 224 -18.13 5.72 -11.22
CA ASP A 224 -17.05 6.41 -10.50
C ASP A 224 -17.14 6.11 -8.99
N ILE A 225 -18.33 6.27 -8.42
CA ILE A 225 -18.59 6.02 -6.98
C ILE A 225 -18.35 4.55 -6.62
N LYS A 226 -18.82 3.62 -7.44
CA LYS A 226 -18.63 2.18 -7.21
C LYS A 226 -17.17 1.76 -7.34
N ALA A 227 -16.45 2.29 -8.32
CA ALA A 227 -15.03 2.05 -8.52
C ALA A 227 -14.20 2.65 -7.37
N ASP A 228 -14.50 3.88 -6.92
CA ASP A 228 -13.85 4.51 -5.77
C ASP A 228 -13.98 3.65 -4.51
N ASN A 229 -15.21 3.25 -4.17
CA ASN A 229 -15.46 2.41 -3.00
C ASN A 229 -14.71 1.06 -3.10
N LEU A 230 -14.76 0.40 -4.28
CA LEU A 230 -14.05 -0.87 -4.50
C LEU A 230 -12.54 -0.72 -4.25
N ILE A 231 -11.92 0.30 -4.83
CA ILE A 231 -10.47 0.51 -4.74
C ILE A 231 -10.10 0.91 -3.31
N CYS A 232 -10.81 1.89 -2.73
CA CYS A 232 -10.53 2.39 -1.39
C CYS A 232 -10.72 1.33 -0.31
N ASP A 233 -11.79 0.53 -0.38
CA ASP A 233 -12.05 -0.52 0.62
C ASP A 233 -11.05 -1.66 0.50
N ALA A 234 -10.65 -2.03 -0.72
CA ALA A 234 -9.58 -3.01 -0.93
C ALA A 234 -8.25 -2.53 -0.32
N ILE A 235 -7.89 -1.25 -0.51
CA ILE A 235 -6.68 -0.67 0.07
C ILE A 235 -6.77 -0.65 1.60
N ARG A 236 -7.88 -0.17 2.18
CA ARG A 236 -8.06 -0.13 3.65
C ARG A 236 -7.97 -1.52 4.28
N ALA A 237 -8.55 -2.52 3.63
CA ALA A 237 -8.49 -3.91 4.09
C ALA A 237 -7.09 -4.50 4.00
N ARG A 238 -6.33 -4.22 2.93
CA ARG A 238 -5.00 -4.79 2.72
C ARG A 238 -3.89 -4.06 3.47
N PHE A 239 -4.01 -2.74 3.59
CA PHE A 239 -3.01 -1.82 4.11
C PHE A 239 -3.64 -0.87 5.14
N PRO A 240 -4.07 -1.40 6.30
CA PRO A 240 -4.63 -0.58 7.37
C PRO A 240 -3.63 0.50 7.80
N GLY A 241 -4.11 1.74 7.89
CA GLY A 241 -3.31 2.91 8.26
C GLY A 241 -2.62 3.64 7.10
N HIS A 242 -2.66 3.13 5.87
CA HIS A 242 -2.21 3.91 4.71
C HIS A 242 -3.20 5.07 4.43
N GLN A 243 -2.67 6.22 4.03
CA GLN A 243 -3.48 7.37 3.64
C GLN A 243 -4.01 7.21 2.22
N ILE A 244 -5.20 7.74 1.94
CA ILE A 244 -5.82 7.70 0.60
C ILE A 244 -6.26 9.12 0.21
N LEU A 245 -5.78 9.56 -0.95
CA LEU A 245 -6.25 10.72 -1.70
C LEU A 245 -6.97 10.18 -2.93
N ALA A 246 -8.30 10.21 -2.91
CA ALA A 246 -9.11 9.83 -4.05
C ALA A 246 -9.98 11.00 -4.48
N GLU A 247 -10.13 11.18 -5.79
CA GLU A 247 -10.97 12.22 -6.39
C GLU A 247 -12.37 12.28 -5.78
N GLU A 248 -12.97 11.10 -5.59
CA GLU A 248 -14.38 10.97 -5.26
C GLU A 248 -14.69 11.11 -3.77
N SER A 249 -13.80 10.62 -2.91
CA SER A 249 -14.07 10.48 -1.47
C SER A 249 -13.21 11.34 -0.55
N ALA A 250 -12.06 11.87 -1.01
CA ALA A 250 -11.16 12.64 -0.15
C ALA A 250 -10.25 13.63 -0.89
N PRO A 251 -10.75 14.62 -1.67
CA PRO A 251 -9.94 15.45 -2.57
C PRO A 251 -9.09 16.54 -1.89
N ASP A 252 -8.95 16.56 -0.56
CA ASP A 252 -8.22 17.64 0.15
C ASP A 252 -6.70 17.55 -0.09
N LEU A 253 -6.19 18.51 -0.88
CA LEU A 253 -4.79 18.60 -1.26
C LEU A 253 -3.93 19.38 -0.24
N SER A 254 -4.53 20.04 0.76
CA SER A 254 -3.88 21.09 1.56
C SER A 254 -2.72 20.60 2.43
N GLN A 255 -2.65 19.29 2.71
CA GLN A 255 -1.63 18.69 3.58
C GLN A 255 -0.71 17.69 2.86
N LEU A 256 -0.82 17.54 1.54
CA LEU A 256 -0.09 16.51 0.79
C LEU A 256 1.43 16.65 0.88
N SER A 257 1.94 17.89 0.85
CA SER A 257 3.37 18.17 0.97
C SER A 257 3.94 17.93 2.37
N GLN A 258 3.08 17.75 3.37
CA GLN A 258 3.44 17.48 4.77
C GLN A 258 3.10 16.05 5.20
N SER A 259 2.41 15.28 4.34
CA SER A 259 2.07 13.90 4.61
C SER A 259 3.33 13.03 4.67
N THR A 260 3.51 12.33 5.77
CA THR A 260 4.56 11.33 5.96
C THR A 260 3.96 9.93 5.90
N GLY A 261 4.75 8.95 5.49
CA GLY A 261 4.34 7.57 5.33
C GLY A 261 3.65 7.26 3.99
N PRO A 262 2.97 6.09 3.91
CA PRO A 262 2.36 5.62 2.68
C PRO A 262 1.09 6.38 2.30
N LEU A 263 1.02 6.84 1.06
CA LEU A 263 -0.12 7.55 0.46
C LEU A 263 -0.53 6.90 -0.86
N TRP A 264 -1.82 6.63 -1.03
CA TRP A 264 -2.42 6.22 -2.29
C TRP A 264 -3.08 7.42 -2.96
N VAL A 265 -2.85 7.60 -4.25
CA VAL A 265 -3.49 8.63 -5.07
C VAL A 265 -4.29 7.95 -6.17
N ILE A 266 -5.59 8.19 -6.22
CA ILE A 266 -6.53 7.39 -7.01
C ILE A 266 -7.42 8.30 -7.84
N ASP A 267 -7.48 8.01 -9.14
CA ASP A 267 -8.58 8.41 -10.01
C ASP A 267 -9.35 7.12 -10.38
N PRO A 268 -10.58 6.94 -9.89
CA PRO A 268 -11.36 5.73 -10.18
C PRO A 268 -11.77 5.63 -11.66
N ILE A 269 -11.99 6.76 -12.35
CA ILE A 269 -12.31 6.83 -13.79
C ILE A 269 -11.78 8.15 -14.37
N ASP A 270 -10.52 8.15 -14.81
CA ASP A 270 -9.97 9.26 -15.58
C ASP A 270 -10.70 9.31 -16.93
N GLY A 271 -11.25 10.47 -17.26
CA GLY A 271 -12.10 10.67 -18.44
C GLY A 271 -13.55 10.26 -18.22
N THR A 272 -14.16 10.61 -17.09
CA THR A 272 -15.59 10.39 -16.80
C THR A 272 -16.54 10.87 -17.90
N VAL A 273 -16.24 12.01 -18.55
CA VAL A 273 -17.03 12.50 -19.69
C VAL A 273 -16.99 11.53 -20.87
N ASN A 274 -15.82 10.96 -21.17
CA ASN A 274 -15.70 9.95 -22.22
C ASN A 274 -16.49 8.70 -21.85
N TYR A 275 -16.36 8.25 -20.59
CA TYR A 275 -17.10 7.11 -20.06
C TYR A 275 -18.62 7.32 -20.22
N ALA A 276 -19.13 8.47 -19.80
CA ALA A 276 -20.55 8.81 -19.87
C ALA A 276 -21.11 8.80 -21.30
N HIS A 277 -20.31 9.26 -22.26
CA HIS A 277 -20.69 9.28 -23.68
C HIS A 277 -20.34 8.00 -24.45
N GLY A 278 -19.84 6.96 -23.78
CA GLY A 278 -19.49 5.68 -24.42
C GLY A 278 -18.24 5.73 -25.29
N HIS A 279 -17.37 6.73 -25.11
CA HIS A 279 -16.06 6.77 -25.73
C HIS A 279 -15.10 5.83 -25.00
N GLN A 280 -14.39 4.99 -25.75
CA GLN A 280 -13.51 3.95 -25.24
C GLN A 280 -12.11 4.48 -24.85
N HIS A 281 -12.07 5.63 -24.18
CA HIS A 281 -10.85 6.32 -23.77
C HIS A 281 -11.02 6.89 -22.36
N SER A 282 -11.06 5.98 -21.39
CA SER A 282 -11.08 6.25 -19.95
C SER A 282 -10.29 5.17 -19.23
N ALA A 283 -9.78 5.47 -18.04
CA ALA A 283 -8.94 4.52 -17.31
C ALA A 283 -9.08 4.62 -15.79
N VAL A 284 -8.72 3.55 -15.11
CA VAL A 284 -8.46 3.57 -13.66
C VAL A 284 -7.00 3.98 -13.43
N SER A 285 -6.73 4.96 -12.57
CA SER A 285 -5.37 5.44 -12.23
C SER A 285 -5.09 5.24 -10.74
N ILE A 286 -3.99 4.55 -10.41
CA ILE A 286 -3.61 4.24 -9.02
C ILE A 286 -2.11 4.47 -8.86
N ALA A 287 -1.75 5.43 -8.02
CA ALA A 287 -0.38 5.67 -7.58
C ALA A 287 -0.21 5.33 -6.10
N TRP A 288 0.99 4.87 -5.76
CA TRP A 288 1.41 4.71 -4.38
C TRP A 288 2.72 5.44 -4.13
N LEU A 289 2.74 6.24 -3.09
CA LEU A 289 3.86 7.05 -2.64
C LEU A 289 4.25 6.67 -1.22
N VAL A 290 5.53 6.84 -0.90
CA VAL A 290 6.03 6.79 0.48
C VAL A 290 6.86 8.04 0.70
N ASP A 291 6.51 8.82 1.71
CA ASP A 291 7.20 10.07 2.09
C ASP A 291 7.38 11.03 0.90
N GLY A 292 6.30 11.24 0.14
CA GLY A 292 6.27 12.12 -1.04
C GLY A 292 6.98 11.59 -2.28
N VAL A 293 7.49 10.35 -2.25
CA VAL A 293 8.20 9.74 -3.37
C VAL A 293 7.31 8.68 -4.03
N LEU A 294 7.02 8.84 -5.32
CA LEU A 294 6.33 7.85 -6.15
C LEU A 294 7.09 6.52 -6.16
N GLN A 295 6.41 5.44 -5.74
CA GLN A 295 6.96 4.09 -5.68
C GLN A 295 6.39 3.20 -6.78
N THR A 296 5.07 3.27 -7.01
CA THR A 296 4.38 2.50 -8.05
C THR A 296 3.27 3.33 -8.71
N GLY A 297 2.96 3.01 -9.96
CA GLY A 297 1.88 3.63 -10.73
C GLY A 297 1.25 2.61 -11.66
N VAL A 298 -0.08 2.61 -11.71
CA VAL A 298 -0.91 1.77 -12.59
C VAL A 298 -1.94 2.65 -13.28
N VAL A 299 -2.07 2.51 -14.60
CA VAL A 299 -3.15 3.10 -15.40
C VAL A 299 -3.74 2.00 -16.28
N TYR A 300 -5.04 1.73 -16.11
CA TYR A 300 -5.70 0.62 -16.80
C TYR A 300 -6.86 1.11 -17.68
N ASN A 301 -6.74 0.93 -18.99
CA ASN A 301 -7.85 1.09 -19.93
C ASN A 301 -8.58 -0.27 -20.08
N PRO A 302 -9.81 -0.41 -19.58
CA PRO A 302 -10.53 -1.68 -19.62
C PRO A 302 -11.09 -2.03 -21.00
N TYR A 303 -11.27 -1.06 -21.89
CA TYR A 303 -11.85 -1.29 -23.23
C TYR A 303 -10.90 -2.05 -24.14
N ASN A 304 -9.61 -1.71 -24.05
CA ASN A 304 -8.55 -2.28 -24.87
C ASN A 304 -7.69 -3.30 -24.13
N ASP A 305 -8.01 -3.59 -22.86
CA ASP A 305 -7.20 -4.39 -21.94
C ASP A 305 -5.73 -3.91 -21.91
N GLU A 306 -5.53 -2.61 -21.70
CA GLU A 306 -4.20 -2.00 -21.64
C GLU A 306 -3.85 -1.62 -20.21
N MET A 307 -2.98 -2.41 -19.60
CA MET A 307 -2.40 -2.17 -18.28
C MET A 307 -1.03 -1.52 -18.43
N PHE A 308 -0.96 -0.21 -18.21
CA PHE A 308 0.31 0.51 -18.06
C PHE A 308 0.72 0.45 -16.60
N SER A 309 1.95 0.02 -16.32
CA SER A 309 2.41 -0.12 -14.94
C SER A 309 3.91 0.12 -14.80
N ALA A 310 4.31 0.67 -13.65
CA ALA A 310 5.71 0.93 -13.34
C ALA A 310 5.97 0.86 -11.83
N ALA A 311 7.17 0.41 -11.48
CA ALA A 311 7.75 0.55 -10.15
C ALA A 311 9.05 1.36 -10.26
N LYS A 312 9.31 2.21 -9.27
CA LYS A 312 10.47 3.10 -9.27
C LYS A 312 11.78 2.33 -9.49
N GLY A 313 12.54 2.72 -10.50
CA GLY A 313 13.82 2.13 -10.89
C GLY A 313 13.71 0.77 -11.59
N GLN A 314 12.53 0.34 -12.00
CA GLN A 314 12.29 -0.97 -12.63
C GLN A 314 11.82 -0.87 -14.09
N GLY A 315 11.65 0.35 -14.62
CA GLY A 315 11.08 0.56 -15.94
C GLY A 315 9.56 0.50 -15.96
N ALA A 316 8.99 0.86 -17.11
CA ALA A 316 7.55 0.84 -17.36
C ALA A 316 7.18 -0.28 -18.32
N ASN A 317 5.98 -0.84 -18.12
CA ASN A 317 5.44 -1.91 -18.94
C ASN A 317 4.04 -1.57 -19.44
N LEU A 318 3.68 -2.14 -20.60
CA LEU A 318 2.31 -2.28 -21.09
C LEU A 318 2.00 -3.78 -21.19
N ASN A 319 1.04 -4.27 -20.41
CA ASN A 319 0.66 -5.69 -20.34
C ASN A 319 1.88 -6.61 -20.10
N GLY A 320 2.76 -6.20 -19.18
CA GLY A 320 3.98 -6.94 -18.82
C GLY A 320 5.12 -6.87 -19.84
N ARG A 321 4.96 -6.09 -20.93
CA ARG A 321 6.02 -5.87 -21.92
C ARG A 321 6.64 -4.48 -21.72
N PRO A 322 7.98 -4.34 -21.72
CA PRO A 322 8.63 -3.04 -21.58
C PRO A 322 8.20 -2.04 -22.64
N ILE A 323 8.01 -0.78 -22.23
CA ILE A 323 7.69 0.34 -23.11
C ILE A 323 8.73 1.47 -22.96
N HIS A 324 8.88 2.26 -24.02
CA HIS A 324 9.79 3.40 -24.05
C HIS A 324 9.17 4.57 -24.82
N VAL A 325 9.49 5.78 -24.36
CA VAL A 325 9.11 7.02 -25.07
C VAL A 325 9.71 7.05 -26.47
N ALA A 326 8.96 7.60 -27.43
CA ALA A 326 9.46 7.80 -28.79
C ALA A 326 10.65 8.78 -28.82
N GLN A 327 11.63 8.53 -29.70
CA GLN A 327 12.86 9.33 -29.80
C GLN A 327 12.80 10.37 -30.93
N LYS A 328 11.60 10.88 -31.28
CA LYS A 328 11.47 11.92 -32.30
C LYS A 328 12.15 13.22 -31.84
N THR A 329 12.77 13.93 -32.77
CA THR A 329 13.52 15.17 -32.47
C THR A 329 12.97 16.40 -33.20
N ASP A 330 12.12 16.20 -34.21
CA ASP A 330 11.51 17.25 -35.03
C ASP A 330 10.06 17.50 -34.59
N LEU A 331 9.79 18.73 -34.13
CA LEU A 331 8.46 19.13 -33.66
C LEU A 331 7.40 18.96 -34.76
N ARG A 332 7.73 19.30 -36.01
CA ARG A 332 6.79 19.26 -37.15
C ARG A 332 6.41 17.84 -37.58
N ARG A 333 7.02 16.82 -36.95
CA ARG A 333 6.71 15.39 -37.12
C ARG A 333 6.16 14.74 -35.86
N ALA A 334 6.07 15.50 -34.77
CA ALA A 334 5.63 15.03 -33.47
C ALA A 334 4.12 15.23 -33.29
N LEU A 335 3.48 14.24 -32.66
CA LEU A 335 2.07 14.27 -32.27
C LEU A 335 1.98 14.79 -30.84
N PHE A 336 1.28 15.91 -30.69
CA PHE A 336 1.06 16.52 -29.38
C PHE A 336 -0.30 16.13 -28.84
N ALA A 337 -0.42 16.11 -27.51
CA ALA A 337 -1.69 16.01 -26.82
C ALA A 337 -1.82 17.08 -25.73
N THR A 338 -3.06 17.46 -25.46
CA THR A 338 -3.44 18.38 -24.40
C THR A 338 -4.90 18.14 -24.02
N GLY A 339 -5.34 18.72 -22.93
CA GLY A 339 -6.73 18.78 -22.55
C GLY A 339 -7.16 20.18 -22.16
N PHE A 340 -8.45 20.31 -21.88
CA PHE A 340 -9.11 21.59 -21.62
C PHE A 340 -9.73 21.54 -20.24
N PRO A 341 -9.51 22.57 -19.38
CA PRO A 341 -10.02 22.57 -18.03
C PRO A 341 -11.55 22.64 -18.04
N TYR A 342 -12.19 21.94 -17.10
CA TYR A 342 -13.64 22.01 -16.87
C TYR A 342 -14.09 23.44 -16.56
N ILE A 343 -13.35 24.14 -15.70
CA ILE A 343 -13.58 25.54 -15.38
C ILE A 343 -12.92 26.41 -16.44
N LYS A 344 -13.75 27.04 -17.27
CA LYS A 344 -13.33 27.89 -18.40
C LYS A 344 -12.89 29.30 -17.99
N SER A 345 -12.19 29.46 -16.86
CA SER A 345 -11.84 30.77 -16.32
C SER A 345 -10.74 31.50 -17.10
N ASP A 346 -9.88 30.80 -17.84
CA ASP A 346 -8.80 31.38 -18.65
C ASP A 346 -8.72 30.78 -20.06
N MET A 347 -9.81 30.89 -20.82
CA MET A 347 -9.88 30.41 -22.20
C MET A 347 -8.95 31.14 -23.15
N ALA A 348 -8.71 32.45 -22.92
CA ALA A 348 -7.85 33.24 -23.80
C ALA A 348 -6.41 32.72 -23.81
N ARG A 349 -5.86 32.39 -22.63
CA ARG A 349 -4.53 31.78 -22.52
C ARG A 349 -4.47 30.39 -23.14
N LEU A 350 -5.50 29.57 -22.91
CA LEU A 350 -5.59 28.24 -23.53
C LEU A 350 -5.56 28.31 -25.06
N VAL A 351 -6.34 29.22 -25.65
CA VAL A 351 -6.38 29.41 -27.11
C VAL A 351 -5.03 29.87 -27.66
N ARG A 352 -4.32 30.78 -26.97
CA ARG A 352 -2.95 31.18 -27.38
C ARG A 352 -1.98 30.01 -27.37
N ARG A 353 -2.00 29.20 -26.30
CA ARG A 353 -1.15 27.99 -26.23
C ARG A 353 -1.46 27.02 -27.36
N LEU A 354 -2.75 26.80 -27.64
CA LEU A 354 -3.20 25.92 -28.72
C LEU A 354 -2.75 26.43 -30.09
N ASP A 355 -2.93 27.72 -30.37
CA ASP A 355 -2.53 28.36 -31.62
C ASP A 355 -1.03 28.14 -31.90
N VAL A 356 -0.18 28.52 -30.93
CA VAL A 356 1.27 28.34 -31.06
C VAL A 356 1.62 26.86 -31.23
N MET A 357 1.07 25.95 -30.42
CA MET A 357 1.41 24.52 -30.52
C MET A 357 1.02 23.90 -31.86
N LEU A 358 -0.15 24.24 -32.41
CA LEU A 358 -0.61 23.76 -33.73
C LEU A 358 0.32 24.20 -34.87
N THR A 359 0.97 25.36 -34.76
CA THR A 359 1.94 25.81 -35.77
C THR A 359 3.28 25.08 -35.70
N HIS A 360 3.58 24.40 -34.58
CA HIS A 360 4.87 23.74 -34.35
C HIS A 360 4.81 22.20 -34.41
N CYS A 361 3.64 21.57 -34.26
CA CYS A 361 3.49 20.11 -34.31
C CYS A 361 3.18 19.56 -35.70
N ALA A 362 3.19 18.23 -35.84
CA ALA A 362 2.56 17.57 -36.99
C ALA A 362 1.05 17.64 -36.90
N ASP A 363 0.52 17.33 -35.71
CA ASP A 363 -0.91 17.31 -35.40
C ASP A 363 -1.10 17.26 -33.88
N LEU A 364 -2.30 17.58 -33.41
CA LEU A 364 -2.66 17.65 -32.00
C LEU A 364 -3.86 16.77 -31.67
N ARG A 365 -3.84 16.13 -30.51
CA ARG A 365 -4.92 15.30 -29.98
C ARG A 365 -5.48 15.92 -28.69
N ARG A 366 -6.80 15.89 -28.55
CA ARG A 366 -7.51 16.16 -27.29
C ARG A 366 -8.43 14.97 -27.07
N MET A 367 -8.00 14.01 -26.26
CA MET A 367 -8.69 12.73 -26.13
C MET A 367 -9.51 12.61 -24.86
N GLY A 368 -9.20 13.37 -23.81
CA GLY A 368 -10.09 13.52 -22.65
C GLY A 368 -9.88 12.51 -21.52
N SER A 369 -8.73 11.84 -21.47
CA SER A 369 -8.23 11.09 -20.31
C SER A 369 -6.73 11.39 -20.17
N ALA A 370 -6.38 12.15 -19.13
CA ALA A 370 -5.03 12.67 -18.96
C ALA A 370 -4.02 11.56 -18.62
N ALA A 371 -4.43 10.60 -17.78
CA ALA A 371 -3.60 9.46 -17.39
C ALA A 371 -3.25 8.61 -18.62
N LEU A 372 -4.22 8.35 -19.51
CA LEU A 372 -3.98 7.61 -20.75
C LEU A 372 -3.12 8.40 -21.73
N ASP A 373 -3.35 9.69 -21.89
CA ASP A 373 -2.58 10.52 -22.81
C ASP A 373 -1.09 10.58 -22.40
N ILE A 374 -0.80 10.69 -21.09
CA ILE A 374 0.57 10.59 -20.56
C ILE A 374 1.15 9.18 -20.76
N CYS A 375 0.38 8.11 -20.52
CA CYS A 375 0.83 6.74 -20.77
C CYS A 375 1.08 6.46 -22.25
N TRP A 376 0.35 7.13 -23.16
CA TRP A 376 0.60 7.07 -24.59
C TRP A 376 1.89 7.78 -24.99
N VAL A 377 2.29 8.84 -24.28
CA VAL A 377 3.66 9.39 -24.41
C VAL A 377 4.68 8.35 -23.93
N ALA A 378 4.46 7.73 -22.78
CA ALA A 378 5.34 6.69 -22.24
C ALA A 378 5.53 5.50 -23.20
N ALA A 379 4.49 5.13 -23.95
CA ALA A 379 4.52 4.06 -24.95
C ALA A 379 4.92 4.53 -26.37
N GLY A 380 5.27 5.81 -26.56
CA GLY A 380 5.67 6.37 -27.85
C GLY A 380 4.55 6.46 -28.90
N ARG A 381 3.28 6.42 -28.47
CA ARG A 381 2.09 6.64 -29.32
C ARG A 381 1.83 8.13 -29.54
N LEU A 382 2.18 8.92 -28.54
CA LEU A 382 2.26 10.38 -28.60
C LEU A 382 3.69 10.79 -28.29
N ASP A 383 4.05 12.00 -28.70
CA ASP A 383 5.41 12.52 -28.50
C ASP A 383 5.47 13.55 -27.37
N VAL A 384 4.37 14.26 -27.14
CA VAL A 384 4.28 15.37 -26.18
C VAL A 384 2.90 15.42 -25.55
N TYR A 385 2.83 15.67 -24.25
CA TYR A 385 1.60 16.02 -23.53
C TYR A 385 1.82 17.26 -22.66
N TYR A 386 0.85 18.17 -22.61
CA TYR A 386 0.89 19.33 -21.69
C TYR A 386 -0.50 19.73 -21.20
N GLU A 387 -0.65 20.04 -19.90
CA GLU A 387 -1.93 20.46 -19.32
C GLU A 387 -1.79 21.05 -17.89
N ASN A 388 -2.89 21.59 -17.35
CA ASN A 388 -3.11 21.76 -15.91
C ASN A 388 -4.10 20.68 -15.47
N LEU A 389 -3.79 19.95 -14.40
CA LEU A 389 -4.56 18.77 -13.99
C LEU A 389 -4.89 18.81 -12.48
N SER A 390 -5.59 17.79 -12.02
CA SER A 390 -5.64 17.37 -10.61
C SER A 390 -4.54 16.33 -10.35
N VAL A 391 -4.17 16.12 -9.09
CA VAL A 391 -3.04 15.22 -8.75
C VAL A 391 -3.34 13.75 -9.11
N TRP A 392 -4.59 13.32 -8.97
CA TRP A 392 -5.03 11.97 -9.31
C TRP A 392 -4.93 11.65 -10.81
N ASP A 393 -5.16 12.64 -11.68
CA ASP A 393 -5.05 12.52 -13.14
C ASP A 393 -3.64 12.11 -13.62
N PHE A 394 -2.58 12.51 -12.90
CA PHE A 394 -1.21 12.35 -13.38
C PHE A 394 -0.28 11.58 -12.45
N ALA A 395 -0.56 11.39 -11.16
CA ALA A 395 0.41 10.81 -10.23
C ALA A 395 0.95 9.44 -10.70
N ALA A 396 0.05 8.54 -11.13
CA ALA A 396 0.44 7.22 -11.64
C ALA A 396 1.15 7.33 -13.00
N ALA A 397 0.54 8.08 -13.92
CA ALA A 397 1.04 8.23 -15.28
C ALA A 397 2.40 8.96 -15.33
N GLN A 398 2.67 9.87 -14.40
CA GLN A 398 3.95 10.55 -14.21
C GLN A 398 5.07 9.53 -13.97
N LEU A 399 4.87 8.60 -13.02
CA LEU A 399 5.89 7.58 -12.75
C LEU A 399 6.09 6.68 -13.97
N ILE A 400 5.01 6.24 -14.61
CA ILE A 400 5.06 5.41 -15.82
C ILE A 400 5.85 6.11 -16.94
N ALA A 401 5.60 7.40 -17.16
CA ALA A 401 6.33 8.18 -18.16
C ALA A 401 7.83 8.30 -17.84
N ILE A 402 8.18 8.60 -16.58
CA ILE A 402 9.58 8.71 -16.13
C ILE A 402 10.31 7.37 -16.32
N GLU A 403 9.69 6.26 -15.90
CA GLU A 403 10.27 4.92 -15.99
C GLU A 403 10.35 4.41 -17.45
N ALA A 404 9.52 4.93 -18.35
CA ALA A 404 9.63 4.71 -19.80
C ALA A 404 10.73 5.58 -20.47
N GLY A 405 11.41 6.43 -19.71
CA GLY A 405 12.46 7.33 -20.20
C GLY A 405 11.97 8.68 -20.73
N ALA A 406 10.71 9.06 -20.48
CA ALA A 406 10.24 10.40 -20.76
C ALA A 406 10.71 11.38 -19.68
N ARG A 407 10.89 12.64 -20.07
CA ARG A 407 11.02 13.76 -19.16
C ARG A 407 9.65 14.27 -18.76
N TYR A 408 9.36 14.21 -17.47
CA TYR A 408 8.22 14.84 -16.84
C TYR A 408 8.66 16.11 -16.11
N GLY A 409 7.87 17.17 -16.21
CA GLY A 409 8.08 18.36 -15.40
C GLY A 409 7.08 19.46 -15.72
N HIS A 410 7.50 20.70 -15.50
CA HIS A 410 6.68 21.88 -15.73
C HIS A 410 7.38 22.84 -16.67
N PHE A 411 6.62 23.50 -17.56
CA PHE A 411 7.18 24.51 -18.45
C PHE A 411 7.28 25.90 -17.79
N LEU A 412 6.52 26.15 -16.73
CA LEU A 412 6.70 27.29 -15.82
C LEU A 412 7.35 26.84 -14.49
N PRO A 413 8.02 27.75 -13.75
CA PRO A 413 8.61 27.42 -12.46
C PRO A 413 7.58 26.89 -11.46
N VAL A 414 7.95 25.85 -10.72
CA VAL A 414 7.20 25.38 -9.55
C VAL A 414 7.44 26.37 -8.40
N PRO A 415 6.39 26.85 -7.70
CA PRO A 415 6.56 27.75 -6.55
C PRO A 415 7.43 27.14 -5.45
N GLU A 416 8.18 27.99 -4.74
CA GLU A 416 9.01 27.55 -3.61
C GLU A 416 8.14 26.88 -2.52
N GLY A 417 8.64 25.79 -1.94
CA GLY A 417 7.92 25.01 -0.92
C GLY A 417 6.83 24.07 -1.45
N VAL A 418 6.57 24.06 -2.77
CA VAL A 418 5.65 23.10 -3.40
C VAL A 418 6.45 21.93 -3.96
N SER A 419 6.05 20.70 -3.61
CA SER A 419 6.65 19.50 -4.20
C SER A 419 6.31 19.40 -5.69
N PRO A 420 7.29 19.26 -6.60
CA PRO A 420 7.03 19.04 -8.02
C PRO A 420 6.20 17.78 -8.31
N VAL A 421 6.24 16.79 -7.41
CA VAL A 421 5.43 15.55 -7.54
C VAL A 421 3.93 15.84 -7.43
N PHE A 422 3.53 16.88 -6.70
CA PHE A 422 2.12 17.25 -6.50
C PHE A 422 1.74 18.53 -7.25
N HIS A 423 2.68 19.16 -7.96
CA HIS A 423 2.39 20.41 -8.64
C HIS A 423 1.52 20.15 -9.87
N ASN A 424 0.32 20.72 -9.88
CA ASN A 424 -0.73 20.34 -10.82
C ASN A 424 -0.92 21.33 -11.98
N LYS A 425 0.03 22.26 -12.16
CA LYS A 425 -0.01 23.29 -13.20
C LYS A 425 1.14 23.15 -14.17
N ASN A 426 0.89 23.56 -15.40
CA ASN A 426 1.86 23.71 -16.48
C ASN A 426 2.70 22.45 -16.72
N ILE A 427 2.07 21.27 -16.59
CA ILE A 427 2.72 19.98 -16.79
C ILE A 427 3.16 19.87 -18.24
N LEU A 428 4.33 19.29 -18.47
CA LEU A 428 4.88 18.95 -19.77
C LEU A 428 5.54 17.57 -19.67
N VAL A 429 5.20 16.69 -20.60
CA VAL A 429 5.75 15.33 -20.71
C VAL A 429 6.18 15.09 -22.15
N SER A 430 7.42 14.67 -22.38
CA SER A 430 7.94 14.29 -23.70
C SER A 430 9.29 13.60 -23.55
N ASN A 431 9.94 13.19 -24.64
CA ASN A 431 11.36 12.82 -24.56
C ASN A 431 12.24 14.06 -24.26
N ASP A 432 13.49 13.82 -23.83
CA ASP A 432 14.42 14.89 -23.46
C ASP A 432 14.67 15.93 -24.56
N THR A 433 14.71 15.49 -25.83
CA THR A 433 15.03 16.38 -26.96
C THR A 433 13.89 17.33 -27.28
N LEU A 434 12.64 16.83 -27.27
CA LEU A 434 11.46 17.64 -27.53
C LEU A 434 11.12 18.53 -26.34
N TYR A 435 11.38 18.09 -25.11
CA TYR A 435 10.99 18.82 -23.90
C TYR A 435 11.44 20.28 -23.91
N THR A 436 12.73 20.54 -24.17
CA THR A 436 13.25 21.92 -24.20
C THR A 436 12.61 22.74 -25.32
N LYS A 437 12.49 22.15 -26.52
CA LYS A 437 11.90 22.83 -27.67
C LYS A 437 10.42 23.18 -27.44
N VAL A 438 9.64 22.26 -26.89
CA VAL A 438 8.23 22.47 -26.59
C VAL A 438 8.06 23.48 -25.46
N LYS A 439 8.91 23.43 -24.43
CA LYS A 439 8.92 24.42 -23.36
C LYS A 439 9.10 25.83 -23.93
N ASP A 440 10.07 26.03 -24.81
CA ASP A 440 10.31 27.35 -25.43
C ASP A 440 9.12 27.82 -26.27
N VAL A 441 8.46 26.90 -26.99
CA VAL A 441 7.23 27.18 -27.76
C VAL A 441 6.08 27.58 -26.82
N LEU A 442 5.86 26.86 -25.71
CA LEU A 442 4.81 27.18 -24.74
C LEU A 442 5.05 28.52 -24.04
N LEU A 443 6.31 28.88 -23.77
CA LEU A 443 6.66 30.17 -23.16
C LEU A 443 6.32 31.38 -24.05
N GLN A 444 6.33 31.23 -25.38
CA GLN A 444 5.90 32.29 -26.30
C GLN A 444 4.41 32.65 -26.15
N ALA A 445 3.58 31.73 -25.64
CA ALA A 445 2.16 31.98 -25.40
C ALA A 445 1.88 32.64 -24.03
N GLU A 446 2.92 32.79 -23.20
CA GLU A 446 2.88 33.41 -21.87
C GLU A 446 3.23 34.90 -21.88
N GLU A 447 3.96 35.33 -22.91
CA GLU A 447 4.21 36.74 -23.27
C GLU A 447 2.94 37.37 -23.88
#